data_AF-A0A8B8D0M5-F1
#
_entry.id   AF-A0A8B8D0M5-F1
#
_cell.length_a   1.000
_cell.length_b   1.000
_cell.length_c   1.000
_cell.angle_alpha   90.00
_cell.angle_beta   90.00
_cell.angle_gamma   90.00
#
_symmetry.space_group_name_H-M   'P 1'
#
loop_
_entity.id
_entity.type
_entity.pdbx_description
1 polymer ?
#
loop_
_entity_poly.entity_id
_entity_poly.type
_entity_poly.pdbx_seq_one_letter_code
_entity_poly.pdbx_strand_id
1 'polypeptide(L)'
;MDMNKERILEIGLVLRIIGMILASVLIYASAKIFNAKPCELETALAYISTDEQRLCKYNTIKGNSSQQLGFGISSLVINIVFFGLLLVMRMDKCPNSSKTILRSLYFFIIISAISFFSADLYFFITVAQEKGTETTLDDSHLRKSMMALLEKQYTSDDFSDKGSKGWNMLFVKYDCCAVNEVTGSANDFDNTPWCTTSGSCQDTASVIPKTCCKGVTQDSYKNAPSSCYYDLVPGTYGSGCIAKMTTLSRENISESDFDRFLVPLGLLLAKEVIEVITAVYGIALSRTTH
;
A
#
# COMPACT_ATOMS: atom_id res chain seq x y z
N MET A 1 -17.81 9.60 -48.45
CA MET A 1 -17.33 10.20 -47.19
C MET A 1 -15.87 10.57 -47.39
N ASP A 2 -15.40 11.73 -46.89
CA ASP A 2 -14.00 12.16 -47.04
C ASP A 2 -13.07 11.13 -46.35
N MET A 3 -12.07 10.60 -47.04
CA MET A 3 -11.12 9.60 -46.51
C MET A 3 -10.50 10.03 -45.17
N ASN A 4 -10.35 11.35 -44.96
CA ASN A 4 -9.81 11.89 -43.71
C ASN A 4 -10.77 11.72 -42.52
N LYS A 5 -12.09 11.77 -42.75
CA LYS A 5 -13.10 11.60 -41.69
C LYS A 5 -13.17 10.15 -41.20
N GLU A 6 -13.12 9.20 -42.12
CA GLU A 6 -13.13 7.76 -41.81
C GLU A 6 -11.93 7.39 -40.94
N ARG A 7 -10.73 7.82 -41.33
CA ARG A 7 -9.49 7.56 -40.58
C ARG A 7 -9.54 8.09 -39.14
N ILE A 8 -10.09 9.28 -38.92
CA ILE A 8 -10.18 9.86 -37.56
C ILE A 8 -11.14 9.07 -36.69
N LEU A 9 -12.25 8.62 -37.27
CA LEU A 9 -13.21 7.79 -36.55
C LEU A 9 -12.59 6.43 -36.18
N GLU A 10 -11.80 5.84 -37.08
CA GLU A 10 -11.03 4.62 -36.81
C GLU A 10 -10.01 4.81 -35.70
N ILE A 11 -9.20 5.87 -35.76
CA ILE A 11 -8.25 6.21 -34.69
C ILE A 11 -9.00 6.39 -33.37
N GLY A 12 -10.12 7.12 -33.36
CA GLY A 12 -10.96 7.30 -32.18
C GLY A 12 -11.45 5.98 -31.60
N LEU A 13 -11.93 5.04 -32.44
CA LEU A 13 -12.35 3.70 -32.01
C LEU A 13 -11.19 2.90 -31.40
N VAL A 14 -10.01 2.93 -32.03
CA VAL A 14 -8.81 2.26 -31.52
C VAL A 14 -8.40 2.83 -30.15
N LEU A 15 -8.42 4.15 -29.99
CA LEU A 15 -8.11 4.81 -28.71
C LEU A 15 -9.09 4.41 -27.60
N ARG A 16 -10.37 4.18 -27.92
CA ARG A 16 -11.34 3.65 -26.95
C ARG A 16 -11.05 2.22 -26.53
N ILE A 17 -10.68 1.36 -27.49
CA ILE A 17 -10.29 -0.02 -27.19
C ILE A 17 -9.07 -0.05 -26.27
N ILE A 18 -8.04 0.73 -26.59
CA ILE A 18 -6.85 0.88 -25.74
C ILE A 18 -7.24 1.38 -24.35
N GLY A 19 -8.10 2.41 -24.28
CA GLY A 19 -8.61 2.95 -23.01
C GLY A 19 -9.33 1.90 -22.16
N MET A 20 -10.19 1.07 -22.76
CA MET A 20 -10.89 -0.02 -22.06
C MET A 20 -9.92 -1.07 -21.50
N ILE A 21 -8.89 -1.43 -22.27
CA ILE A 21 -7.84 -2.37 -21.82
C ILE A 21 -7.08 -1.78 -20.63
N LEU A 22 -6.58 -0.55 -20.77
CA LEU A 22 -5.81 0.12 -19.71
C LEU A 22 -6.64 0.32 -18.43
N ALA A 23 -7.90 0.75 -18.56
CA ALA A 23 -8.80 0.88 -17.42
C ALA A 23 -9.05 -0.47 -16.72
N SER A 24 -9.21 -1.56 -17.48
CA SER A 24 -9.39 -2.90 -16.91
C SER A 24 -8.16 -3.38 -16.14
N VAL A 25 -6.96 -3.14 -16.68
CA VAL A 25 -5.70 -3.47 -15.99
C VAL A 25 -5.57 -2.65 -14.70
N LEU A 26 -5.88 -1.34 -14.77
CA LEU A 26 -5.84 -0.45 -13.62
C LEU A 26 -6.85 -0.87 -12.54
N ILE A 27 -8.08 -1.23 -12.90
CA ILE A 27 -9.09 -1.77 -11.98
C ILE A 27 -8.56 -3.03 -11.29
N TYR A 28 -8.00 -3.97 -12.04
CA TYR A 28 -7.45 -5.21 -11.49
C TYR A 28 -6.29 -4.94 -10.51
N ALA A 29 -5.33 -4.09 -10.89
CA ALA A 29 -4.22 -3.71 -10.04
C ALA A 29 -4.70 -2.99 -8.77
N SER A 30 -5.65 -2.06 -8.91
CA SER A 30 -6.22 -1.31 -7.79
C SER A 30 -6.97 -2.22 -6.83
N ALA A 31 -7.77 -3.17 -7.34
CA ALA A 31 -8.47 -4.15 -6.53
C ALA A 31 -7.50 -5.09 -5.79
N LYS A 32 -6.38 -5.47 -6.41
CA LYS A 32 -5.35 -6.29 -5.75
C LYS A 32 -4.69 -5.53 -4.59
N ILE A 33 -4.33 -4.27 -4.80
CA ILE A 33 -3.75 -3.38 -3.77
C ILE A 33 -4.74 -3.12 -2.64
N PHE A 34 -6.00 -2.84 -2.99
CA PHE A 34 -7.06 -2.58 -2.02
C PHE A 34 -7.29 -3.78 -1.08
N ASN A 35 -7.28 -4.99 -1.65
CA ASN A 35 -7.44 -6.24 -0.90
C ASN A 35 -6.15 -6.76 -0.26
N ALA A 36 -5.02 -6.05 -0.40
CA ALA A 36 -3.78 -6.43 0.27
C ALA A 36 -3.99 -6.45 1.78
N LYS A 37 -3.32 -7.37 2.48
CA LYS A 37 -3.41 -7.45 3.94
C LYS A 37 -2.98 -6.12 4.58
N PRO A 38 -3.62 -5.68 5.68
CA PRO A 38 -3.16 -4.51 6.41
C PRO A 38 -1.74 -4.73 6.93
N CYS A 39 -1.00 -3.64 7.09
CA CYS A 39 0.33 -3.66 7.66
C CYS A 39 0.25 -4.19 9.11
N GLU A 40 0.71 -5.42 9.34
CA GLU A 40 0.69 -6.04 10.66
C GLU A 40 1.65 -5.35 11.64
N LEU A 41 2.64 -4.60 11.12
CA LEU A 41 3.54 -3.80 11.93
C LEU A 41 2.79 -2.75 12.76
N GLU A 42 1.80 -2.04 12.20
CA GLU A 42 1.04 -1.04 12.96
C GLU A 42 0.34 -1.68 14.16
N THR A 43 -0.24 -2.87 13.97
CA THR A 43 -0.84 -3.63 15.07
C THR A 43 0.21 -4.11 16.08
N ALA A 44 1.41 -4.49 15.62
CA ALA A 44 2.50 -4.88 16.51
C ALA A 44 2.99 -3.69 17.36
N LEU A 45 3.24 -2.56 16.73
CA LEU A 45 3.71 -1.32 17.33
C LEU A 45 2.66 -0.66 18.23
N ALA A 46 1.38 -0.82 17.93
CA ALA A 46 0.28 -0.38 18.80
C ALA A 46 0.33 -1.04 20.19
N TYR A 47 0.89 -2.25 20.32
CA TYR A 47 1.05 -2.86 21.64
C TYR A 47 2.02 -2.08 22.53
N ILE A 48 3.09 -1.52 21.96
CA ILE A 48 4.14 -0.80 22.70
C ILE A 48 3.98 0.74 22.63
N SER A 49 2.82 1.22 22.16
CA SER A 49 2.47 2.65 22.10
C SER A 49 3.48 3.53 21.34
N THR A 50 4.13 3.00 20.30
CA THR A 50 4.95 3.80 19.38
C THR A 50 4.04 4.54 18.39
N ASP A 51 4.19 5.86 18.29
CA ASP A 51 3.46 6.72 17.32
C ASP A 51 4.08 6.67 15.90
N GLU A 52 4.59 5.52 15.48
CA GLU A 52 5.30 5.35 14.21
C GLU A 52 4.35 4.94 13.08
N GLN A 53 3.38 5.81 12.77
CA GLN A 53 2.42 5.63 11.66
C GLN A 53 3.07 5.62 10.26
N ARG A 54 4.36 5.97 10.14
CA ARG A 54 5.07 6.12 8.84
C ARG A 54 5.87 4.91 8.39
N LEU A 55 5.85 3.80 9.12
CA LEU A 55 6.70 2.64 8.82
C LEU A 55 6.09 1.63 7.83
N CYS A 56 4.80 1.72 7.53
CA CYS A 56 4.13 0.83 6.60
C CYS A 56 4.34 1.33 5.17
N LYS A 57 5.29 0.72 4.47
CA LYS A 57 5.62 1.03 3.08
C LYS A 57 4.37 0.85 2.21
N TYR A 58 3.92 1.91 1.54
CA TYR A 58 2.74 1.95 0.64
C TYR A 58 1.34 2.08 1.29
N ASN A 59 1.24 2.38 2.59
CA ASN A 59 -0.06 2.58 3.23
C ASN A 59 -0.88 3.73 2.58
N THR A 60 -0.21 4.80 2.14
CA THR A 60 -0.84 5.90 1.37
C THR A 60 -1.47 5.38 0.07
N ILE A 61 -0.77 4.50 -0.65
CA ILE A 61 -1.24 3.91 -1.91
C ILE A 61 -2.45 3.02 -1.66
N LYS A 62 -2.41 2.24 -0.58
CA LYS A 62 -3.55 1.42 -0.18
C LYS A 62 -4.78 2.28 0.16
N GLY A 63 -4.62 3.36 0.91
CA GLY A 63 -5.72 4.29 1.21
C GLY A 63 -6.34 4.89 -0.05
N ASN A 64 -5.50 5.28 -1.01
CA ASN A 64 -5.92 5.89 -2.27
C ASN A 64 -6.42 4.88 -3.33
N SER A 65 -6.11 3.58 -3.17
CA SER A 65 -6.49 2.53 -4.13
C SER A 65 -8.01 2.38 -4.32
N SER A 66 -8.80 2.69 -3.27
CA SER A 66 -10.26 2.66 -3.33
C SER A 66 -10.81 3.73 -4.27
N GLN A 67 -10.27 4.95 -4.20
CA GLN A 67 -10.61 6.04 -5.11
C GLN A 67 -10.18 5.69 -6.53
N GLN A 68 -8.97 5.14 -6.69
CA GLN A 68 -8.48 4.75 -8.01
C GLN A 68 -9.31 3.65 -8.66
N LEU A 69 -9.80 2.69 -7.87
CA LEU A 69 -10.73 1.67 -8.36
C LEU A 69 -12.00 2.31 -8.93
N GLY A 70 -12.56 3.30 -8.22
CA GLY A 70 -13.72 4.06 -8.69
C GLY A 70 -13.45 4.85 -9.98
N PHE A 71 -12.29 5.51 -10.08
CA PHE A 71 -11.87 6.21 -11.29
C PHE A 71 -11.67 5.26 -12.47
N GLY A 72 -11.02 4.11 -12.27
CA GLY A 72 -10.84 3.08 -13.29
C GLY A 72 -12.18 2.57 -13.83
N ILE A 73 -13.15 2.27 -12.96
CA ILE A 73 -14.50 1.85 -13.35
C ILE A 73 -15.20 2.94 -14.16
N SER A 74 -15.12 4.20 -13.69
CA SER A 74 -15.72 5.35 -14.38
C SER A 74 -15.12 5.54 -15.78
N SER A 75 -13.79 5.44 -15.89
CA SER A 75 -13.06 5.50 -17.16
C SER A 75 -13.48 4.39 -18.10
N LEU A 76 -13.62 3.15 -17.61
CA LEU A 76 -14.09 2.02 -18.41
C LEU A 76 -15.49 2.27 -18.99
N VAL A 77 -16.44 2.69 -18.15
CA VAL A 77 -17.82 2.99 -18.58
C VAL A 77 -17.85 4.08 -19.63
N ILE A 78 -17.11 5.17 -19.44
CA ILE A 78 -17.07 6.29 -20.39
C ILE A 78 -16.46 5.86 -21.73
N ASN A 79 -15.40 5.05 -21.72
CA ASN A 79 -14.81 4.53 -22.96
C ASN A 79 -15.80 3.61 -23.72
N ILE A 80 -16.58 2.77 -23.02
CA ILE A 80 -17.63 1.93 -23.63
C ILE A 80 -18.72 2.80 -24.29
N VAL A 81 -19.21 3.82 -23.58
CA VAL A 81 -20.26 4.72 -24.09
C VAL A 81 -19.77 5.45 -25.35
N PHE A 82 -18.59 6.06 -25.30
CA PHE A 82 -18.06 6.77 -26.47
C PHE A 82 -17.70 5.83 -27.63
N PHE A 83 -17.24 4.61 -27.35
CA PHE A 83 -17.03 3.60 -28.38
C PHE A 83 -18.34 3.26 -29.11
N GLY A 84 -19.43 3.03 -28.36
CA GLY A 84 -20.74 2.78 -28.94
C GLY A 84 -21.23 3.95 -29.80
N LEU A 85 -21.08 5.19 -29.32
CA LEU A 85 -21.46 6.40 -30.07
C LEU A 85 -20.65 6.55 -31.36
N LEU A 86 -19.33 6.32 -31.31
CA LEU A 86 -18.47 6.37 -32.50
C LEU A 86 -18.81 5.25 -33.50
N LEU A 87 -19.16 4.05 -33.03
CA LEU A 87 -19.62 2.95 -33.89
C LEU A 87 -20.93 3.28 -34.59
N VAL A 88 -21.90 3.84 -33.87
CA VAL A 88 -23.18 4.28 -34.47
C VAL A 88 -22.93 5.33 -35.55
N MET A 89 -22.01 6.27 -35.30
CA MET A 89 -21.60 7.27 -36.29
C MET A 89 -20.90 6.65 -37.50
N ARG A 90 -20.14 5.56 -37.32
CA ARG A 90 -19.46 4.84 -38.42
C ARG A 90 -20.45 4.19 -39.38
N MET A 91 -21.55 3.66 -38.87
CA MET A 91 -22.51 2.88 -39.65
C MET A 91 -23.45 3.74 -40.53
N ASP A 92 -23.23 5.06 -40.63
CA ASP A 92 -23.93 5.99 -41.54
C ASP A 92 -25.46 5.98 -41.48
N LYS A 93 -26.07 5.43 -40.42
CA LYS A 93 -27.54 5.43 -40.23
C LYS A 93 -28.15 6.82 -39.92
N CYS A 94 -27.34 7.89 -39.90
CA CYS A 94 -27.78 9.24 -39.53
C CYS A 94 -27.55 10.25 -40.69
N PRO A 95 -28.53 10.44 -41.59
CA PRO A 95 -28.29 11.02 -42.91
C PRO A 95 -28.20 12.55 -43.00
N ASN A 96 -28.55 13.36 -41.98
CA ASN A 96 -28.48 14.84 -42.13
C ASN A 96 -28.23 15.69 -40.86
N SER A 97 -28.37 15.14 -39.64
CA SER A 97 -28.02 15.85 -38.38
C SER A 97 -26.57 15.60 -37.91
N SER A 98 -25.78 14.91 -38.74
CA SER A 98 -24.48 14.30 -38.39
C SER A 98 -23.42 15.29 -37.92
N LYS A 99 -23.27 16.47 -38.56
CA LYS A 99 -22.12 17.38 -38.29
C LYS A 99 -22.18 18.03 -36.90
N THR A 100 -23.35 18.52 -36.49
CA THR A 100 -23.53 19.17 -35.18
C THR A 100 -23.40 18.16 -34.04
N ILE A 101 -23.98 16.97 -34.20
CA ILE A 101 -23.87 15.89 -33.20
C ILE A 101 -22.42 15.42 -33.10
N LEU A 102 -21.69 15.27 -34.22
CA LEU A 102 -20.29 14.89 -34.22
C LEU A 102 -19.40 15.93 -33.51
N ARG A 103 -19.63 17.22 -33.75
CA ARG A 103 -18.91 18.30 -33.04
C ARG A 103 -19.18 18.28 -31.53
N SER A 104 -20.45 18.12 -31.15
CA SER A 104 -20.83 18.01 -29.74
C SER A 104 -20.18 16.79 -29.09
N LEU A 105 -20.16 15.65 -29.77
CA LEU A 105 -19.48 14.44 -29.31
C LEU A 105 -17.99 14.68 -29.07
N TYR A 106 -17.26 15.24 -30.03
CA TYR A 106 -15.84 15.55 -29.85
C TYR A 106 -15.58 16.54 -28.73
N PHE A 107 -16.48 17.51 -28.52
CA PHE A 107 -16.38 18.43 -27.40
C PHE A 107 -16.50 17.71 -26.04
N PHE A 108 -17.47 16.80 -25.89
CA PHE A 108 -17.59 15.98 -24.68
C PHE A 108 -16.39 15.05 -24.48
N ILE A 109 -15.85 14.50 -25.57
CA ILE A 109 -14.62 13.71 -25.55
C ILE A 109 -13.46 14.53 -24.97
N ILE A 110 -13.25 15.76 -25.45
CA ILE A 110 -12.18 16.65 -24.95
C ILE A 110 -12.36 16.94 -23.45
N ILE A 111 -13.56 17.31 -23.02
CA ILE A 111 -13.84 17.58 -21.60
C ILE A 111 -13.50 16.35 -20.76
N SER A 112 -14.00 15.17 -21.17
CA SER A 112 -13.74 13.93 -20.44
C SER A 112 -12.24 13.61 -20.36
N ALA A 113 -11.50 13.76 -21.45
CA ALA A 113 -10.08 13.48 -21.50
C ALA A 113 -9.27 14.41 -20.59
N ILE A 114 -9.62 15.71 -20.52
CA ILE A 114 -8.95 16.67 -19.62
C ILE A 114 -9.23 16.34 -18.15
N SER A 115 -10.49 15.98 -17.82
CA SER A 115 -10.87 15.62 -16.47
C SER A 115 -10.14 14.36 -15.98
N PHE A 116 -10.07 13.31 -16.80
CA PHE A 116 -9.34 12.10 -16.44
C PHE A 116 -7.83 12.33 -16.40
N PHE A 117 -7.27 13.11 -17.34
CA PHE A 117 -5.83 13.47 -17.32
C PHE A 117 -5.41 14.14 -16.03
N SER A 118 -6.23 15.06 -15.52
CA SER A 118 -5.94 15.74 -14.27
C SER A 118 -5.95 14.77 -13.08
N ALA A 119 -6.88 13.81 -13.06
CA ALA A 119 -6.96 12.79 -12.01
C ALA A 119 -5.80 11.79 -12.11
N ASP A 120 -5.57 11.20 -13.28
CA ASP A 120 -4.50 10.23 -13.51
C ASP A 120 -3.11 10.85 -13.25
N LEU A 121 -2.92 12.13 -13.56
CA LEU A 121 -1.68 12.84 -13.29
C LEU A 121 -1.45 13.02 -11.78
N TYR A 122 -2.50 13.38 -11.05
CA TYR A 122 -2.45 13.47 -9.60
C TYR A 122 -2.02 12.12 -8.99
N PHE A 123 -2.70 11.03 -9.36
CA PHE A 123 -2.36 9.69 -8.86
C PHE A 123 -0.96 9.26 -9.29
N PHE A 124 -0.57 9.51 -10.54
CA PHE A 124 0.77 9.21 -11.03
C PHE A 124 1.85 9.89 -10.20
N ILE A 125 1.69 11.19 -9.90
CA ILE A 125 2.64 11.94 -9.08
C ILE A 125 2.70 11.38 -7.66
N THR A 126 1.55 11.17 -7.00
CA THR A 126 1.49 10.63 -5.64
C THR A 126 2.19 9.28 -5.56
N VAL A 127 1.92 8.39 -6.51
CA VAL A 127 2.47 7.03 -6.53
C VAL A 127 3.96 7.05 -6.87
N ALA A 128 4.39 7.87 -7.84
CA ALA A 128 5.80 8.03 -8.19
C ALA A 128 6.63 8.62 -7.04
N GLN A 129 6.06 9.56 -6.27
CA GLN A 129 6.69 10.10 -5.07
C GLN A 129 6.88 9.02 -4.02
N GLU A 130 5.88 8.19 -3.74
CA GLU A 130 5.97 7.08 -2.79
C GLU A 130 7.03 6.04 -3.18
N LYS A 131 7.25 5.80 -4.49
CA LYS A 131 8.38 4.95 -4.96
C LYS A 131 9.73 5.64 -4.80
N GLY A 132 9.81 6.95 -5.00
CA GLY A 132 11.04 7.73 -4.84
C GLY A 132 11.42 7.96 -3.38
N THR A 133 10.44 8.09 -2.50
CA THR A 133 10.60 8.10 -1.05
C THR A 133 10.55 6.68 -0.50
N GLU A 134 11.22 5.73 -1.18
CA GLU A 134 11.60 4.48 -0.55
C GLU A 134 12.50 4.84 0.63
N THR A 135 11.85 5.16 1.75
CA THR A 135 12.43 5.12 3.05
C THR A 135 12.80 3.65 3.19
N THR A 136 14.05 3.32 2.88
CA THR A 136 14.74 2.28 3.62
C THR A 136 14.25 2.47 5.04
N LEU A 137 13.41 1.56 5.53
CA LEU A 137 12.95 1.59 6.90
C LEU A 137 14.21 1.93 7.69
N ASP A 138 14.22 3.04 8.42
CA ASP A 138 15.39 3.35 9.23
C ASP A 138 15.31 2.35 10.37
N ASP A 139 15.72 1.11 10.10
CA ASP A 139 15.78 0.00 11.02
C ASP A 139 16.57 0.44 12.26
N SER A 140 17.49 1.39 12.08
CA SER A 140 18.19 2.08 13.15
C SER A 140 17.28 2.99 13.98
N HIS A 141 16.41 3.80 13.38
CA HIS A 141 15.40 4.61 14.10
C HIS A 141 14.39 3.73 14.84
N LEU A 142 13.77 2.77 14.15
CA LEU A 142 12.80 1.86 14.77
C LEU A 142 13.43 1.09 15.93
N ARG A 143 14.64 0.54 15.74
CA ARG A 143 15.39 -0.12 16.82
C ARG A 143 15.64 0.80 18.00
N LYS A 144 16.08 2.05 17.77
CA LYS A 144 16.32 3.03 18.84
C LYS A 144 15.04 3.37 19.60
N SER A 145 13.94 3.56 18.89
CA SER A 145 12.62 3.85 19.45
C SER A 145 12.11 2.69 20.32
N MET A 146 12.19 1.46 19.79
CA MET A 146 11.85 0.24 20.52
C MET A 146 12.71 0.06 21.78
N MET A 147 14.03 0.24 21.68
CA MET A 147 14.95 0.15 22.83
C MET A 147 14.59 1.16 23.92
N ALA A 148 14.42 2.43 23.54
CA ALA A 148 14.11 3.50 24.49
C ALA A 148 12.78 3.26 25.23
N LEU A 149 11.77 2.70 24.53
CA LEU A 149 10.51 2.34 25.15
C LEU A 149 10.61 1.12 26.06
N LEU A 150 11.38 0.10 25.67
CA LEU A 150 11.63 -1.07 26.51
C LEU A 150 12.30 -0.63 27.82
N GLU A 151 13.42 0.08 27.72
CA GLU A 151 14.18 0.61 28.87
C GLU A 151 13.33 1.48 29.79
N LYS A 152 12.39 2.25 29.24
CA LYS A 152 11.57 3.17 30.02
C LYS A 152 10.35 2.51 30.67
N GLN A 153 9.71 1.54 30.01
CA GLN A 153 8.36 1.09 30.35
C GLN A 153 8.28 -0.34 30.87
N TYR A 154 9.32 -1.15 30.68
CA TYR A 154 9.27 -2.56 31.05
C TYR A 154 9.60 -2.79 32.52
N THR A 155 8.63 -3.31 33.28
CA THR A 155 8.70 -3.45 34.74
C THR A 155 8.35 -4.86 35.26
N SER A 156 7.67 -5.70 34.47
CA SER A 156 7.25 -7.04 34.88
C SER A 156 7.05 -7.98 33.68
N ASP A 157 7.25 -9.27 33.87
CA ASP A 157 6.89 -10.31 32.89
C ASP A 157 5.42 -10.75 32.97
N ASP A 158 4.59 -10.04 33.74
CA ASP A 158 3.14 -10.26 33.82
C ASP A 158 2.29 -9.39 32.87
N PHE A 159 1.04 -9.77 32.70
CA PHE A 159 0.06 -9.05 31.87
C PHE A 159 -0.79 -8.02 32.65
N SER A 160 -0.48 -7.80 33.93
CA SER A 160 -1.20 -6.89 34.81
C SER A 160 -0.59 -5.48 34.80
N ASP A 161 0.72 -5.35 34.63
CA ASP A 161 1.39 -4.06 34.48
C ASP A 161 1.08 -3.41 33.13
N LYS A 162 0.68 -2.13 33.13
CA LYS A 162 0.27 -1.43 31.90
C LYS A 162 1.43 -1.19 30.94
N GLY A 163 2.63 -0.90 31.44
CA GLY A 163 3.82 -0.64 30.62
C GLY A 163 4.38 -1.92 29.99
N SER A 164 4.36 -3.02 30.75
CA SER A 164 4.92 -4.29 30.33
C SER A 164 3.93 -5.16 29.56
N LYS A 165 2.62 -5.01 29.79
CA LYS A 165 1.58 -5.76 29.06
C LYS A 165 1.72 -5.62 27.55
N GLY A 166 2.06 -4.44 27.06
CA GLY A 166 2.34 -4.19 25.64
C GLY A 166 3.46 -5.07 25.10
N TRP A 167 4.61 -5.01 25.76
CA TRP A 167 5.79 -5.82 25.43
C TRP A 167 5.55 -7.32 25.57
N ASN A 168 4.91 -7.76 26.66
CA ASN A 168 4.59 -9.15 26.90
C ASN A 168 3.63 -9.72 25.84
N MET A 169 2.67 -8.91 25.39
CA MET A 169 1.81 -9.27 24.27
C MET A 169 2.59 -9.34 22.95
N LEU A 170 3.53 -8.41 22.73
CA LEU A 170 4.39 -8.40 21.55
C LEU A 170 5.24 -9.68 21.46
N PHE A 171 5.90 -10.05 22.56
CA PHE A 171 6.78 -11.23 22.64
C PHE A 171 6.02 -12.52 22.33
N VAL A 172 4.88 -12.72 23.00
CA VAL A 172 4.05 -13.92 22.83
C VAL A 172 3.44 -13.97 21.43
N LYS A 173 2.87 -12.87 20.94
CA LYS A 173 2.12 -12.87 19.68
C LYS A 173 3.03 -13.06 18.46
N TYR A 174 4.23 -12.50 18.49
CA TYR A 174 5.14 -12.51 17.36
C TYR A 174 6.32 -13.47 17.51
N ASP A 175 6.34 -14.26 18.59
CA ASP A 175 7.38 -15.24 18.92
C ASP A 175 8.79 -14.62 18.87
N CYS A 176 8.93 -13.48 19.53
CA CYS A 176 10.17 -12.70 19.59
C CYS A 176 10.52 -12.35 21.03
N CYS A 177 11.79 -12.04 21.29
CA CYS A 177 12.29 -11.65 22.61
C CYS A 177 13.30 -10.52 22.50
N ALA A 178 13.22 -9.56 23.42
CA ALA A 178 14.04 -8.35 23.41
C ALA A 178 13.90 -7.57 22.08
N VAL A 179 14.59 -6.43 21.95
CA VAL A 179 14.61 -5.71 20.67
C VAL A 179 15.65 -6.34 19.76
N ASN A 180 16.86 -6.55 20.27
CA ASN A 180 17.98 -7.22 19.63
C ASN A 180 18.00 -8.72 19.95
N GLU A 181 18.87 -9.45 19.26
CA GLU A 181 19.08 -10.87 19.54
C GLU A 181 19.63 -11.10 20.95
N VAL A 182 19.01 -12.01 21.70
CA VAL A 182 19.50 -12.46 23.00
C VAL A 182 20.65 -13.45 22.77
N THR A 183 21.87 -12.95 22.98
CA THR A 183 23.12 -13.72 22.78
C THR A 183 23.71 -14.27 24.07
N GLY A 184 23.17 -13.87 25.22
CA GLY A 184 23.63 -14.29 26.53
C GLY A 184 22.91 -13.56 27.66
N SER A 185 23.49 -13.63 28.86
CA SER A 185 22.86 -13.09 30.06
C SER A 185 22.88 -11.57 30.14
N ALA A 186 23.77 -10.91 29.40
CA ALA A 186 23.71 -9.47 29.19
C ALA A 186 22.85 -9.18 27.96
N ASN A 187 21.76 -8.43 28.11
CA ASN A 187 20.76 -8.23 27.07
C ASN A 187 19.98 -6.93 27.27
N ASP A 188 19.01 -6.66 26.39
CA ASP A 188 18.26 -5.39 26.39
C ASP A 188 17.42 -5.15 27.66
N PHE A 189 17.18 -6.17 28.49
CA PHE A 189 16.42 -6.04 29.73
C PHE A 189 17.24 -5.48 30.90
N ASP A 190 18.58 -5.54 30.84
CA ASP A 190 19.47 -5.19 31.96
C ASP A 190 19.24 -3.75 32.49
N ASN A 191 18.91 -2.82 31.60
CA ASN A 191 18.68 -1.41 31.93
C ASN A 191 17.21 -1.08 32.23
N THR A 192 16.30 -2.05 32.15
CA THR A 192 14.87 -1.83 32.39
C THR A 192 14.57 -1.75 33.90
N PRO A 193 13.48 -1.08 34.33
CA PRO A 193 12.99 -1.14 35.71
C PRO A 193 12.79 -2.57 36.23
N TRP A 194 12.47 -3.52 35.34
CA TRP A 194 12.32 -4.93 35.70
C TRP A 194 13.58 -5.56 36.32
N CYS A 195 14.77 -5.14 35.87
CA CYS A 195 16.06 -5.58 36.39
C CYS A 195 16.68 -4.63 37.41
N THR A 196 16.37 -3.33 37.32
CA THR A 196 17.02 -2.30 38.14
C THR A 196 16.23 -1.89 39.40
N THR A 197 14.89 -2.01 39.37
CA THR A 197 14.02 -1.43 40.40
C THR A 197 13.10 -2.48 41.04
N SER A 198 12.47 -3.32 40.23
CA SER A 198 11.48 -4.28 40.69
C SER A 198 11.28 -5.37 39.65
N GLY A 199 11.43 -6.65 40.01
CA GLY A 199 11.06 -7.75 39.13
C GLY A 199 11.88 -9.00 39.36
N SER A 200 11.47 -10.10 38.75
CA SER A 200 12.16 -11.39 38.87
C SER A 200 13.59 -11.37 38.31
N CYS A 201 13.93 -10.39 37.47
CA CYS A 201 15.30 -10.20 37.01
C CYS A 201 16.23 -9.74 38.12
N GLN A 202 15.77 -8.80 38.96
CA GLN A 202 16.52 -8.31 40.11
C GLN A 202 16.81 -9.43 41.12
N ASP A 203 15.87 -10.35 41.32
CA ASP A 203 16.01 -11.51 42.21
C ASP A 203 16.94 -12.59 41.63
N THR A 204 17.57 -12.35 40.47
CA THR A 204 18.33 -13.33 39.66
C THR A 204 17.51 -14.57 39.32
N ALA A 205 16.18 -14.50 39.43
CA ALA A 205 15.30 -15.62 39.14
C ALA A 205 15.10 -15.80 37.64
N SER A 206 15.25 -14.73 36.85
CA SER A 206 15.09 -14.72 35.39
C SER A 206 16.14 -13.84 34.73
N VAL A 207 16.65 -14.27 33.57
CA VAL A 207 17.58 -13.49 32.72
C VAL A 207 16.83 -12.80 31.58
N ILE A 208 15.76 -13.43 31.09
CA ILE A 208 14.77 -12.83 30.17
C ILE A 208 13.36 -13.08 30.71
N PRO A 209 12.34 -12.31 30.28
CA PRO A 209 10.96 -12.55 30.66
C PRO A 209 10.45 -13.93 30.29
N LYS A 210 9.60 -14.54 31.11
CA LYS A 210 8.97 -15.83 30.76
C LYS A 210 8.09 -15.75 29.51
N THR A 211 7.60 -14.57 29.19
CA THR A 211 6.83 -14.24 27.99
C THR A 211 7.65 -14.29 26.70
N CYS A 212 8.99 -14.29 26.80
CA CYS A 212 9.90 -14.52 25.67
C CYS A 212 10.03 -15.99 25.25
N CYS A 213 9.53 -16.91 26.07
CA CYS A 213 9.69 -18.34 25.81
C CYS A 213 8.80 -18.82 24.68
N LYS A 214 9.33 -19.67 23.81
CA LYS A 214 8.57 -20.17 22.67
C LYS A 214 7.38 -21.01 23.10
N GLY A 215 6.27 -20.83 22.39
CA GLY A 215 5.05 -21.62 22.58
C GLY A 215 4.28 -21.31 23.87
N VAL A 216 4.67 -20.28 24.61
CA VAL A 216 3.90 -19.81 25.76
C VAL A 216 2.75 -18.90 25.30
N THR A 217 1.74 -18.78 26.16
CA THR A 217 0.57 -17.92 25.96
C THR A 217 0.35 -17.06 27.20
N GLN A 218 -0.59 -16.10 27.12
CA GLN A 218 -0.99 -15.30 28.28
C GLN A 218 -1.40 -16.16 29.49
N ASP A 219 -1.94 -17.35 29.27
CA ASP A 219 -2.40 -18.23 30.35
C ASP A 219 -1.32 -19.21 30.83
N SER A 220 -0.29 -19.48 30.01
CA SER A 220 0.69 -20.55 30.27
C SER A 220 2.11 -20.05 30.56
N TYR A 221 2.42 -18.77 30.33
CA TYR A 221 3.77 -18.21 30.50
C TYR A 221 4.37 -18.45 31.90
N LYS A 222 3.55 -18.52 32.96
CA LYS A 222 4.02 -18.81 34.32
C LYS A 222 4.70 -20.18 34.45
N ASN A 223 4.33 -21.12 33.58
CA ASN A 223 4.85 -22.48 33.52
C ASN A 223 6.01 -22.63 32.53
N ALA A 224 6.58 -21.51 32.03
CA ALA A 224 7.73 -21.55 31.15
C ALA A 224 8.90 -22.31 31.83
N PRO A 225 9.64 -23.17 31.09
CA PRO A 225 10.74 -23.93 31.65
C PRO A 225 11.94 -23.01 31.95
N SER A 226 12.65 -23.27 33.06
CA SER A 226 13.86 -22.50 33.44
C SER A 226 14.95 -22.51 32.38
N SER A 227 15.00 -23.59 31.58
CA SER A 227 15.90 -23.71 30.44
C SER A 227 15.75 -22.57 29.43
N CYS A 228 14.58 -21.94 29.35
CA CYS A 228 14.34 -20.80 28.48
C CYS A 228 14.76 -19.48 29.11
N TYR A 229 14.20 -19.16 30.28
CA TYR A 229 14.25 -17.79 30.81
C TYR A 229 15.42 -17.55 31.77
N TYR A 230 16.07 -18.61 32.25
CA TYR A 230 17.21 -18.56 33.17
C TYR A 230 18.48 -19.11 32.51
N ASP A 231 18.45 -20.32 31.97
CA ASP A 231 19.64 -20.95 31.36
C ASP A 231 19.92 -20.47 29.92
N LEU A 232 18.96 -19.80 29.28
CA LEU A 232 19.02 -19.32 27.89
C LEU A 232 19.43 -20.41 26.88
N VAL A 233 18.84 -21.61 26.97
CA VAL A 233 19.12 -22.70 26.02
C VAL A 233 18.69 -22.27 24.61
N PRO A 234 19.59 -22.25 23.61
CA PRO A 234 19.25 -21.82 22.27
C PRO A 234 18.05 -22.58 21.69
N GLY A 235 17.17 -21.84 21.01
CA GLY A 235 15.96 -22.38 20.40
C GLY A 235 14.73 -22.42 21.31
N THR A 236 14.88 -22.19 22.61
CA THR A 236 13.77 -22.18 23.59
C THR A 236 13.12 -20.81 23.79
N TYR A 237 13.77 -19.74 23.34
CA TYR A 237 13.28 -18.35 23.35
C TYR A 237 13.20 -17.78 21.92
N GLY A 238 12.38 -16.74 21.72
CA GLY A 238 12.17 -16.05 20.45
C GLY A 238 13.40 -15.27 19.96
N SER A 239 13.45 -14.98 18.65
CA SER A 239 14.49 -14.11 18.05
C SER A 239 14.30 -12.63 18.43
N GLY A 240 15.25 -11.76 18.13
CA GLY A 240 15.13 -10.32 18.35
C GLY A 240 13.89 -9.72 17.67
N CYS A 241 13.08 -8.94 18.41
CA CYS A 241 11.84 -8.39 17.87
C CYS A 241 12.08 -7.41 16.71
N ILE A 242 13.23 -6.74 16.61
CA ILE A 242 13.51 -5.83 15.49
C ILE A 242 13.45 -6.53 14.14
N ALA A 243 14.05 -7.74 14.03
CA ALA A 243 14.05 -8.51 12.79
C ALA A 243 12.62 -8.90 12.38
N LYS A 244 11.79 -9.22 13.37
CA LYS A 244 10.38 -9.53 13.17
C LYS A 244 9.59 -8.29 12.73
N MET A 245 9.80 -7.15 13.40
CA MET A 245 9.15 -5.88 13.04
C MET A 245 9.55 -5.39 11.65
N THR A 246 10.82 -5.48 11.27
CA THR A 246 11.30 -5.19 9.90
C THR A 246 10.70 -6.14 8.86
N THR A 247 10.34 -7.36 9.24
CA THR A 247 9.63 -8.27 8.34
C THR A 247 8.16 -7.86 8.19
N LEU A 248 7.50 -7.46 9.28
CA LEU A 248 6.10 -7.02 9.28
C LEU A 248 5.91 -5.64 8.62
N SER A 249 6.96 -4.82 8.53
CA SER A 249 6.95 -3.50 7.91
C SER A 249 6.91 -3.55 6.38
N ARG A 250 7.29 -4.69 5.81
CA ARG A 250 7.18 -4.95 4.38
C ARG A 250 5.74 -5.37 4.11
N GLU A 251 4.93 -4.44 3.62
CA GLU A 251 3.61 -4.77 3.11
C GLU A 251 3.71 -5.92 2.10
N ASN A 252 2.66 -6.73 2.02
CA ASN A 252 2.56 -7.84 1.07
C ASN A 252 2.25 -7.34 -0.36
N ILE A 253 2.80 -6.18 -0.73
CA ILE A 253 2.71 -5.53 -2.03
C ILE A 253 4.10 -5.59 -2.64
N SER A 254 4.25 -6.42 -3.67
CA SER A 254 5.54 -6.59 -4.34
C SER A 254 5.85 -5.37 -5.22
N GLU A 255 7.14 -5.12 -5.52
CA GLU A 255 7.53 -4.13 -6.53
C GLU A 255 6.81 -4.37 -7.88
N SER A 256 6.56 -5.64 -8.20
CA SER A 256 5.83 -6.03 -9.40
C SER A 256 4.36 -5.58 -9.40
N ASP A 257 3.73 -5.47 -8.24
CA ASP A 257 2.36 -4.97 -8.11
C ASP A 257 2.30 -3.46 -8.32
N PHE A 258 3.35 -2.76 -7.87
CA PHE A 258 3.51 -1.34 -8.09
C PHE A 258 3.72 -1.02 -9.57
N ASP A 259 4.60 -1.73 -10.27
CA ASP A 259 4.84 -1.48 -11.70
C ASP A 259 3.60 -1.78 -12.55
N ARG A 260 2.81 -2.80 -12.15
CA ARG A 260 1.50 -3.10 -12.75
C ARG A 260 0.46 -2.01 -12.52
N PHE A 261 0.66 -1.14 -11.53
CA PHE A 261 -0.22 -0.01 -11.26
C PHE A 261 0.28 1.27 -11.95
N LEU A 262 1.59 1.56 -11.89
CA LEU A 262 2.19 2.78 -12.45
C LEU A 262 2.24 2.78 -13.98
N VAL A 263 2.54 1.64 -14.62
CA VAL A 263 2.68 1.58 -16.08
C VAL A 263 1.35 1.88 -16.80
N PRO A 264 0.20 1.27 -16.44
CA PRO A 264 -1.08 1.62 -17.05
C PRO A 264 -1.47 3.08 -16.85
N LEU A 265 -1.17 3.67 -15.68
CA LEU A 265 -1.38 5.09 -15.40
C LEU A 265 -0.61 5.98 -16.38
N GLY A 266 0.69 5.71 -16.59
CA GLY A 266 1.50 6.46 -17.55
C GLY A 266 0.98 6.32 -19.00
N LEU A 267 0.50 5.13 -19.37
CA LEU A 267 -0.09 4.90 -20.69
C LEU A 267 -1.45 5.59 -20.87
N LEU A 268 -2.26 5.70 -19.82
CA LEU A 268 -3.53 6.44 -19.83
C LEU A 268 -3.29 7.92 -20.10
N LEU A 269 -2.31 8.53 -19.40
CA LEU A 269 -1.92 9.93 -19.62
C LEU A 269 -1.51 10.19 -21.08
N ALA A 270 -0.67 9.32 -21.65
CA ALA A 270 -0.25 9.44 -23.04
C ALA A 270 -1.45 9.29 -24.00
N LYS A 271 -2.35 8.34 -23.73
CA LYS A 271 -3.56 8.12 -24.52
C LYS A 271 -4.48 9.33 -24.52
N GLU A 272 -4.68 9.99 -23.39
CA GLU A 272 -5.57 11.16 -23.27
C GLU A 272 -5.06 12.36 -24.06
N VAL A 273 -3.74 12.58 -24.09
CA VAL A 273 -3.12 13.61 -24.94
C VAL A 273 -3.42 13.33 -26.42
N ILE A 274 -3.24 12.09 -26.86
CA ILE A 274 -3.53 11.68 -28.25
C ILE A 274 -5.01 11.84 -28.57
N GLU A 275 -5.89 11.54 -27.61
CA GLU A 275 -7.34 11.68 -27.75
C GLU A 275 -7.77 13.14 -27.92
N VAL A 276 -7.22 14.07 -27.12
CA VAL A 276 -7.48 15.51 -27.26
C VAL A 276 -7.04 15.99 -28.64
N ILE A 277 -5.83 15.63 -29.08
CA ILE A 277 -5.31 16.00 -30.41
C ILE A 277 -6.24 15.48 -31.52
N THR A 278 -6.63 14.21 -31.43
CA THR A 278 -7.52 13.57 -32.42
C THR A 278 -8.89 14.25 -32.46
N ALA A 279 -9.46 14.58 -31.30
CA ALA A 279 -10.76 15.25 -31.21
C ALA A 279 -10.73 16.69 -31.75
N VAL A 280 -9.66 17.46 -31.46
CA VAL A 280 -9.46 18.81 -32.01
C VAL A 280 -9.36 18.75 -33.53
N TYR A 281 -8.58 17.80 -34.07
CA TYR A 281 -8.44 17.62 -35.51
C TYR A 281 -9.78 17.20 -36.16
N GLY A 282 -10.55 16.33 -35.50
CA GLY A 282 -11.89 15.95 -35.92
C GLY A 282 -12.87 17.14 -35.98
N ILE A 283 -12.81 18.04 -34.98
CA ILE A 283 -13.60 19.28 -34.99
C ILE A 283 -13.18 20.18 -36.15
N ALA A 284 -11.88 20.37 -36.38
CA ALA A 284 -11.35 21.22 -37.44
C ALA A 284 -11.80 20.73 -38.83
N LEU A 285 -11.67 19.44 -39.12
CA LEU A 285 -12.11 18.86 -40.39
C LEU A 285 -13.63 18.94 -40.60
N SER A 286 -14.40 18.83 -39.51
CA SER A 286 -15.85 19.03 -39.61
C SER A 286 -16.25 20.45 -40.02
N ARG A 287 -15.33 21.44 -39.95
CA ARG A 287 -15.54 22.82 -40.42
C ARG A 287 -15.17 23.03 -41.89
N THR A 288 -14.18 22.31 -42.42
CA THR A 288 -13.61 22.56 -43.74
C THR A 288 -14.33 21.85 -44.89
N THR A 289 -15.03 20.74 -44.63
CA THR A 289 -15.87 20.07 -45.64
C THR A 289 -17.20 20.82 -45.83
N HIS A 290 -17.17 21.83 -46.70
CA HIS A 290 -18.34 22.50 -47.28
C HIS A 290 -18.70 21.88 -48.62
#